data_AF-A0A7J6HXB6-F1
#
_entry.id   AF-A0A7J6HXB6-F1
#
_cell.length_a   1.000
_cell.length_b   1.000
_cell.length_c   1.000
_cell.angle_alpha   90.00
_cell.angle_beta   90.00
_cell.angle_gamma   90.00
#
_symmetry.space_group_name_H-M   'P 1'
#
loop_
_entity.id
_entity.type
_entity.pdbx_description
1 polymer ?
#
loop_
_entity_poly.entity_id
_entity_poly.type
_entity_poly.pdbx_seq_one_letter_code
_entity_poly.pdbx_strand_id
1 'polypeptide(L)'
;FPPAHYTMKVNSFSLFSKSINKHKGSVFEASGYKRQLSFYPNNDKNYLSLYLTIIWCNDDDDESDDIAPSINWEVNVNFTLFVYNQTKDNYLAFQVVRRFHEMKKEWGFEQIISLETFKDVHNGYVVNDSCVFGAEVFTINQTAPISATLLVQRRFIDNPIFRWEIKEFFKITNKYEHNSQVFFSGAIEWYAFKYRSKRATKQRWKIVGNLINVIVAKVMVGVV
;
A
#
# COMPACT_ATOMS: atom_id res chain seq x y z
N PHE A 1 -6.02 -14.59 20.20
CA PHE A 1 -7.00 -13.51 19.99
C PHE A 1 -7.70 -13.74 18.66
N PRO A 2 -9.02 -13.54 18.58
CA PRO A 2 -9.76 -13.67 17.33
C PRO A 2 -9.37 -12.55 16.35
N PRO A 3 -9.48 -12.77 15.03
CA PRO A 3 -9.20 -11.76 14.01
C PRO A 3 -10.05 -10.49 14.21
N ALA A 4 -9.40 -9.33 14.25
CA ALA A 4 -10.05 -8.05 14.59
C ALA A 4 -11.11 -7.56 13.59
N HIS A 5 -11.01 -7.91 12.29
CA HIS A 5 -11.86 -7.31 11.26
C HIS A 5 -12.92 -8.25 10.70
N TYR A 6 -12.58 -9.51 10.46
CA TYR A 6 -13.53 -10.44 9.84
C TYR A 6 -13.25 -11.89 10.21
N THR A 7 -14.32 -12.62 10.49
CA THR A 7 -14.31 -14.06 10.71
C THR A 7 -15.41 -14.70 9.86
N MET A 8 -15.07 -15.77 9.15
CA MET A 8 -15.97 -16.54 8.32
C MET A 8 -16.00 -17.99 8.81
N LYS A 9 -17.16 -18.43 9.27
CA LYS A 9 -17.43 -19.84 9.54
C LYS A 9 -18.00 -20.50 8.30
N VAL A 10 -17.36 -21.58 7.86
CA VAL A 10 -17.83 -22.44 6.78
C VAL A 10 -18.43 -23.68 7.44
N ASN A 11 -19.73 -23.88 7.23
CA ASN A 11 -20.41 -25.11 7.62
C ASN A 11 -20.42 -26.08 6.45
N SER A 12 -20.52 -27.38 6.75
CA SER A 12 -20.57 -28.43 5.74
C SER A 12 -19.37 -28.40 4.78
N PHE A 13 -18.15 -28.29 5.33
CA PHE A 13 -16.91 -28.19 4.56
C PHE A 13 -16.74 -29.33 3.54
N SER A 14 -17.21 -30.53 3.88
CA SER A 14 -17.26 -31.70 3.01
C SER A 14 -17.87 -31.41 1.63
N LEU A 15 -18.89 -30.54 1.53
CA LEU A 15 -19.53 -30.13 0.27
C LEU A 15 -18.57 -29.35 -0.64
N PHE A 16 -17.71 -28.52 -0.04
CA PHE A 16 -16.75 -27.68 -0.77
C PHE A 16 -15.43 -28.41 -1.00
N SER A 17 -15.09 -29.40 -0.17
CA SER A 17 -13.80 -30.09 -0.16
C SER A 17 -13.46 -30.86 -1.44
N LYS A 18 -14.47 -31.12 -2.29
CA LYS A 18 -14.34 -31.76 -3.60
C LYS A 18 -14.27 -30.76 -4.75
N SER A 19 -14.50 -29.48 -4.47
CA SER A 19 -14.47 -28.40 -5.44
C SER A 19 -13.09 -27.74 -5.50
N ILE A 20 -12.67 -27.41 -6.70
CA ILE A 20 -11.53 -26.51 -6.97
C ILE A 20 -11.96 -25.04 -7.09
N ASN A 21 -13.25 -24.77 -6.88
CA ASN A 21 -13.80 -23.44 -7.06
C ASN A 21 -13.51 -22.52 -5.86
N LYS A 22 -13.44 -21.23 -6.16
CA LYS A 22 -13.34 -20.17 -5.18
C LYS A 22 -14.65 -20.03 -4.41
N HIS A 23 -14.58 -20.09 -3.09
CA HIS A 23 -15.70 -19.78 -2.20
C HIS A 23 -15.49 -18.43 -1.54
N LYS A 24 -16.50 -17.57 -1.63
CA LYS A 24 -16.46 -16.18 -1.17
C LYS A 24 -17.25 -16.04 0.12
N GLY A 25 -16.69 -15.33 1.09
CA GLY A 25 -17.40 -14.90 2.29
C GLY A 25 -18.27 -13.67 2.06
N SER A 26 -18.91 -13.23 3.12
CA SER A 26 -19.58 -11.93 3.19
C SER A 26 -18.59 -10.79 2.98
N VAL A 27 -19.12 -9.68 2.49
CA VAL A 27 -18.37 -8.43 2.38
C VAL A 27 -18.20 -7.82 3.77
N PHE A 28 -17.02 -7.28 4.05
CA PHE A 28 -16.72 -6.54 5.27
C PHE A 28 -15.93 -5.28 4.96
N GLU A 29 -16.01 -4.30 5.84
CA GLU A 29 -15.26 -3.06 5.72
C GLU A 29 -14.06 -3.06 6.67
N ALA A 30 -12.91 -2.58 6.19
CA ALA A 30 -11.75 -2.31 7.03
C ALA A 30 -10.94 -1.15 6.43
N SER A 31 -10.29 -0.32 7.23
CA SER A 31 -9.40 0.74 6.72
C SER A 31 -9.93 1.53 5.49
N GLY A 32 -11.24 1.84 5.43
CA GLY A 32 -11.87 2.62 4.35
C GLY A 32 -12.23 1.87 3.04
N TYR A 33 -12.11 0.54 2.98
CA TYR A 33 -12.45 -0.23 1.77
C TYR A 33 -13.38 -1.41 2.06
N LYS A 34 -14.29 -1.70 1.13
CA LYS A 34 -15.08 -2.95 1.14
C LYS A 34 -14.20 -4.09 0.64
N ARG A 35 -14.11 -5.15 1.43
CA ARG A 35 -13.29 -6.33 1.18
C ARG A 35 -14.08 -7.61 1.29
N GLN A 36 -13.52 -8.66 0.72
CA GLN A 36 -14.06 -10.00 0.75
C GLN A 36 -12.94 -11.00 0.99
N LEU A 37 -13.10 -11.84 2.01
CA LEU A 37 -12.27 -13.02 2.21
C LEU A 37 -12.82 -14.16 1.36
N SER A 38 -11.94 -14.89 0.71
CA SER A 38 -12.30 -16.06 -0.08
C SER A 38 -11.29 -17.18 0.15
N PHE A 39 -11.72 -18.40 -0.11
CA PHE A 39 -10.89 -19.59 0.04
C PHE A 39 -11.05 -20.53 -1.15
N TYR A 40 -9.99 -21.26 -1.43
CA TYR A 40 -10.02 -22.42 -2.32
C TYR A 40 -9.87 -23.66 -1.44
N PRO A 41 -10.90 -24.52 -1.34
CA PRO A 41 -10.88 -25.72 -0.49
C PRO A 41 -9.77 -26.66 -0.92
N ASN A 42 -9.55 -26.78 -2.23
CA ASN A 42 -8.48 -27.54 -2.84
C ASN A 42 -7.95 -26.78 -4.06
N ASN A 43 -6.64 -26.64 -4.17
CA ASN A 43 -5.99 -26.24 -5.40
C ASN A 43 -5.30 -27.44 -6.06
N ASP A 44 -4.73 -27.26 -7.25
CA ASP A 44 -4.06 -28.35 -8.00
C ASP A 44 -2.86 -28.96 -7.26
N LYS A 45 -2.41 -28.34 -6.15
CA LYS A 45 -1.29 -28.77 -5.31
C LYS A 45 -1.74 -29.47 -4.03
N ASN A 46 -3.04 -29.68 -3.80
CA ASN A 46 -3.61 -30.24 -2.57
C ASN A 46 -3.41 -29.37 -1.31
N TYR A 47 -3.46 -28.05 -1.47
CA TYR A 47 -3.44 -27.09 -0.37
C TYR A 47 -4.74 -26.30 -0.29
N LEU A 48 -5.07 -25.89 0.92
CA LEU A 48 -6.04 -24.82 1.17
C LEU A 48 -5.38 -23.47 0.84
N SER A 49 -6.10 -22.62 0.12
CA SER A 49 -5.67 -21.24 -0.17
C SER A 49 -6.66 -20.23 0.42
N LEU A 50 -6.16 -19.08 0.88
CA LEU A 50 -6.99 -17.93 1.28
C LEU A 50 -6.55 -16.67 0.54
N TYR A 51 -7.54 -15.86 0.16
CA TYR A 51 -7.33 -14.61 -0.55
C TYR A 51 -8.21 -13.48 -0.01
N LEU A 52 -7.63 -12.29 0.07
CA LEU A 52 -8.28 -11.04 0.37
C LEU A 52 -8.44 -10.24 -0.92
N THR A 53 -9.68 -9.83 -1.22
CA THR A 53 -10.00 -8.98 -2.37
C THR A 53 -10.55 -7.64 -1.91
N ILE A 54 -10.10 -6.53 -2.51
CA ILE A 54 -10.81 -5.24 -2.45
C ILE A 54 -11.88 -5.27 -3.54
N ILE A 55 -13.14 -5.18 -3.14
CA ILE A 55 -14.27 -5.20 -4.08
C ILE A 55 -14.67 -3.79 -4.51
N TRP A 56 -14.46 -2.80 -3.65
CA TRP A 56 -14.94 -1.44 -3.88
C TRP A 56 -14.25 -0.42 -2.96
N CYS A 57 -14.17 0.83 -3.41
CA CYS A 57 -13.52 1.96 -2.72
C CYS A 57 -14.54 3.11 -2.65
N ASN A 58 -14.97 3.57 -1.45
CA ASN A 58 -15.76 4.81 -1.31
C ASN A 58 -14.79 5.98 -1.36
N ASP A 59 -15.09 6.98 -2.18
CA ASP A 59 -14.78 8.36 -1.80
C ASP A 59 -15.94 9.33 -2.11
N ASP A 60 -16.99 8.94 -2.87
CA ASP A 60 -18.12 9.82 -3.13
C ASP A 60 -19.46 9.10 -2.87
N ASP A 61 -20.29 9.70 -2.01
CA ASP A 61 -21.70 9.40 -1.75
C ASP A 61 -22.58 9.71 -2.99
N ASP A 62 -22.17 9.31 -4.20
CA ASP A 62 -23.04 9.36 -5.37
C ASP A 62 -23.66 7.98 -5.58
N GLU A 63 -24.93 7.92 -5.19
CA GLU A 63 -25.91 6.84 -5.37
C GLU A 63 -26.18 6.58 -6.87
N SER A 64 -25.13 6.26 -7.63
CA SER A 64 -25.22 5.78 -9.00
C SER A 64 -24.62 4.39 -9.07
N ASP A 65 -25.52 3.43 -9.29
CA ASP A 65 -25.17 2.09 -9.72
C ASP A 65 -24.19 2.18 -10.91
N ASP A 66 -23.07 1.46 -10.84
CA ASP A 66 -22.01 1.32 -11.86
C ASP A 66 -20.83 2.31 -11.88
N ILE A 67 -20.44 2.96 -10.77
CA ILE A 67 -19.10 3.59 -10.71
C ILE A 67 -18.04 2.58 -10.23
N ALA A 68 -17.29 2.07 -11.21
CA ALA A 68 -16.03 1.35 -11.01
C ALA A 68 -15.12 2.14 -10.05
N PRO A 69 -14.32 1.48 -9.19
CA PRO A 69 -13.48 2.19 -8.23
C PRO A 69 -12.62 3.21 -8.97
N SER A 70 -12.60 4.45 -8.49
CA SER A 70 -11.93 5.61 -9.09
C SER A 70 -10.67 5.20 -9.86
N ILE A 71 -10.67 5.42 -11.18
CA ILE A 71 -9.53 5.08 -12.06
C ILE A 71 -8.25 5.59 -11.41
N ASN A 72 -7.29 4.68 -11.18
CA ASN A 72 -5.96 4.94 -10.59
C ASN A 72 -5.82 4.95 -9.04
N TRP A 73 -6.67 4.24 -8.26
CA TRP A 73 -6.40 4.02 -6.82
C TRP A 73 -5.26 3.03 -6.56
N GLU A 74 -4.51 3.27 -5.47
CA GLU A 74 -3.49 2.37 -4.94
C GLU A 74 -3.47 2.43 -3.41
N VAL A 75 -3.41 1.29 -2.74
CA VAL A 75 -3.30 1.21 -1.28
C VAL A 75 -2.34 0.09 -0.87
N ASN A 76 -1.41 0.42 0.01
CA ASN A 76 -0.55 -0.57 0.66
C ASN A 76 -1.26 -1.10 1.89
N VAL A 77 -1.36 -2.42 2.00
CA VAL A 77 -2.13 -3.09 3.05
C VAL A 77 -1.25 -4.13 3.70
N ASN A 78 -1.08 -4.03 5.02
CA ASN A 78 -0.62 -5.14 5.84
C ASN A 78 -1.85 -5.96 6.23
N PHE A 79 -1.96 -7.18 5.75
CA PHE A 79 -3.05 -8.05 6.14
C PHE A 79 -2.54 -9.38 6.68
N THR A 80 -3.31 -9.94 7.62
CA THR A 80 -3.09 -11.26 8.20
C THR A 80 -4.31 -12.12 7.91
N LEU A 81 -4.10 -13.30 7.33
CA LEU A 81 -5.15 -14.31 7.13
C LEU A 81 -4.99 -15.43 8.14
N PHE A 82 -6.12 -15.91 8.67
CA PHE A 82 -6.13 -16.86 9.77
C PHE A 82 -6.88 -18.14 9.44
N VAL A 83 -6.37 -19.25 9.97
CA VAL A 83 -7.09 -20.54 10.05
C VAL A 83 -7.22 -20.92 11.52
N TYR A 84 -8.45 -21.07 11.99
CA TYR A 84 -8.73 -21.34 13.39
C TYR A 84 -8.60 -22.84 13.71
N ASN A 85 -7.80 -23.15 14.73
CA ASN A 85 -7.78 -24.44 15.37
C ASN A 85 -8.84 -24.46 16.49
N GLN A 86 -9.93 -25.16 16.24
CA GLN A 86 -11.11 -25.17 17.10
C GLN A 86 -10.92 -26.03 18.36
N THR A 87 -9.92 -26.93 18.39
CA THR A 87 -9.64 -27.79 19.56
C THR A 87 -8.61 -27.17 20.49
N LYS A 88 -7.63 -26.44 19.94
CA LYS A 88 -6.57 -25.78 20.71
C LYS A 88 -6.85 -24.30 21.02
N ASP A 89 -7.96 -23.77 20.52
CA ASP A 89 -8.35 -22.35 20.64
C ASP A 89 -7.21 -21.40 20.23
N ASN A 90 -6.63 -21.65 19.06
CA ASN A 90 -5.55 -20.83 18.51
C ASN A 90 -5.66 -20.71 16.99
N TYR A 91 -4.78 -19.91 16.39
CA TYR A 91 -4.83 -19.63 14.95
C TYR A 91 -3.47 -19.87 14.30
N LEU A 92 -3.49 -20.45 13.10
CA LEU A 92 -2.41 -20.21 12.13
C LEU A 92 -2.61 -18.83 11.52
N ALA A 93 -1.55 -18.03 11.44
CA ALA A 93 -1.60 -16.65 10.97
C ALA A 93 -0.57 -16.43 9.85
N PHE A 94 -1.02 -15.88 8.73
CA PHE A 94 -0.20 -15.60 7.56
C PHE A 94 -0.28 -14.11 7.24
N GLN A 95 0.79 -13.39 7.58
CA GLN A 95 0.85 -11.93 7.43
C GLN A 95 1.70 -11.54 6.22
N VAL A 96 1.23 -10.55 5.46
CA VAL A 96 2.00 -9.97 4.36
C VAL A 96 1.59 -8.53 4.07
N VAL A 97 2.55 -7.73 3.63
CA VAL A 97 2.30 -6.41 3.06
C VAL A 97 2.18 -6.53 1.54
N ARG A 98 1.07 -6.06 0.99
CA ARG A 98 0.84 -6.01 -0.45
C ARG A 98 0.21 -4.71 -0.88
N ARG A 99 0.54 -4.36 -2.12
CA ARG A 99 0.02 -3.20 -2.81
C ARG A 99 -1.18 -3.61 -3.64
N PHE A 100 -2.35 -3.15 -3.22
CA PHE A 100 -3.58 -3.29 -3.98
C PHE A 100 -3.71 -2.08 -4.89
N HIS A 101 -4.14 -2.30 -6.12
CA HIS A 101 -4.45 -1.24 -7.06
C HIS A 101 -5.50 -1.74 -8.05
N GLU A 102 -5.98 -0.86 -8.92
CA GLU A 102 -7.04 -1.15 -9.89
C GLU A 102 -6.84 -2.46 -10.67
N MET A 103 -5.63 -2.70 -11.18
CA MET A 103 -5.27 -3.91 -11.94
C MET A 103 -4.94 -5.13 -11.07
N LYS A 104 -4.77 -4.97 -9.75
CA LYS A 104 -4.41 -6.04 -8.83
C LYS A 104 -5.13 -5.87 -7.49
N LYS A 105 -6.39 -6.32 -7.47
CA LYS A 105 -7.31 -6.19 -6.33
C LYS A 105 -7.28 -7.36 -5.36
N GLU A 106 -6.61 -8.45 -5.70
CA GLU A 106 -6.59 -9.68 -4.93
C GLU A 106 -5.17 -10.13 -4.61
N TRP A 107 -4.95 -10.44 -3.33
CA TRP A 107 -3.74 -11.02 -2.77
C TRP A 107 -4.08 -12.10 -1.76
N GLY A 108 -3.19 -13.08 -1.61
CA GLY A 108 -3.44 -14.21 -0.72
C GLY A 108 -2.26 -15.15 -0.68
N PHE A 109 -2.52 -16.32 -0.11
CA PHE A 109 -1.55 -17.40 0.03
C PHE A 109 -2.13 -18.64 -0.65
N GLU A 110 -1.43 -19.11 -1.68
CA GLU A 110 -1.82 -20.30 -2.44
C GLU A 110 -1.67 -21.57 -1.57
N GLN A 111 -0.69 -21.62 -0.67
CA GLN A 111 -0.39 -22.79 0.15
C GLN A 111 -0.36 -22.42 1.62
N ILE A 112 -1.53 -22.36 2.26
CA ILE A 112 -1.64 -22.05 3.69
C ILE A 112 -1.41 -23.29 4.54
N ILE A 113 -2.10 -24.37 4.21
CA ILE A 113 -2.03 -25.64 4.92
C ILE A 113 -2.36 -26.75 3.92
N SER A 114 -1.65 -27.87 4.01
CA SER A 114 -1.95 -29.02 3.17
C SER A 114 -3.35 -29.54 3.52
N LEU A 115 -4.06 -30.08 2.54
CA LEU A 115 -5.38 -30.63 2.78
C LEU A 115 -5.37 -31.81 3.74
N GLU A 116 -4.30 -32.60 3.72
CA GLU A 116 -4.07 -33.69 4.65
C GLU A 116 -4.05 -33.18 6.10
N THR A 117 -3.18 -32.21 6.40
CA THR A 117 -3.09 -31.62 7.74
C THR A 117 -4.37 -30.89 8.13
N PHE A 118 -5.03 -30.20 7.19
CA PHE A 118 -6.26 -29.46 7.46
C PHE A 118 -7.45 -30.36 7.78
N LYS A 119 -7.60 -31.49 7.07
CA LYS A 119 -8.72 -32.43 7.22
C LYS A 119 -8.49 -33.47 8.32
N ASP A 120 -7.26 -33.65 8.78
CA ASP A 120 -6.95 -34.53 9.90
C ASP A 120 -7.65 -34.04 11.19
N VAL A 121 -8.52 -34.91 11.71
CA VAL A 121 -9.33 -34.67 12.91
C VAL A 121 -8.49 -34.33 14.14
N HIS A 122 -7.25 -34.83 14.22
CA HIS A 122 -6.34 -34.57 15.34
C HIS A 122 -5.75 -33.14 15.31
N ASN A 123 -5.73 -32.50 14.13
CA ASN A 123 -5.21 -31.15 13.99
C ASN A 123 -6.23 -30.07 14.33
N GLY A 124 -7.53 -30.39 14.40
CA GLY A 124 -8.56 -29.52 14.98
C GLY A 124 -9.03 -28.34 14.12
N TYR A 125 -8.63 -28.27 12.85
CA TYR A 125 -9.06 -27.20 11.94
C TYR A 125 -10.49 -27.40 11.40
N VAL A 126 -10.87 -28.65 11.17
CA VAL A 126 -12.24 -29.04 10.80
C VAL A 126 -12.86 -29.78 11.99
N VAL A 127 -13.91 -29.21 12.58
CA VAL A 127 -14.66 -29.80 13.70
C VAL A 127 -16.14 -29.77 13.37
N ASN A 128 -16.82 -30.91 13.51
CA ASN A 128 -18.24 -31.08 13.14
C ASN A 128 -18.54 -30.61 11.71
N ASP A 129 -17.69 -31.00 10.76
CA ASP A 129 -17.75 -30.59 9.35
C ASP A 129 -17.78 -29.07 9.14
N SER A 130 -17.21 -28.31 10.09
CA SER A 130 -17.11 -26.86 10.02
C SER A 130 -15.68 -26.39 10.25
N CYS A 131 -15.31 -25.30 9.59
CA CYS A 131 -14.03 -24.63 9.78
C CYS A 131 -14.21 -23.13 9.83
N VAL A 132 -13.21 -22.42 10.37
CA VAL A 132 -13.28 -20.98 10.57
C VAL A 132 -12.01 -20.33 10.04
N PHE A 133 -12.20 -19.30 9.23
CA PHE A 133 -11.15 -18.46 8.70
C PHE A 133 -11.33 -17.03 9.18
N GLY A 134 -10.29 -16.22 9.11
CA GLY A 134 -10.45 -14.80 9.35
C GLY A 134 -9.41 -13.94 8.68
N ALA A 135 -9.63 -12.63 8.78
CA ALA A 135 -8.79 -11.62 8.19
C ALA A 135 -8.63 -10.43 9.15
N GLU A 136 -7.41 -9.92 9.21
CA GLU A 136 -7.07 -8.62 9.77
C GLU A 136 -6.42 -7.77 8.71
N VAL A 137 -6.78 -6.49 8.64
CA VAL A 137 -6.40 -5.63 7.53
C VAL A 137 -6.10 -4.24 8.04
N PHE A 138 -4.86 -3.80 7.85
CA PHE A 138 -4.40 -2.47 8.20
C PHE A 138 -3.83 -1.79 6.97
N THR A 139 -4.43 -0.67 6.58
CA THR A 139 -3.84 0.17 5.55
C THR A 139 -2.56 0.82 6.07
N ILE A 140 -1.48 0.65 5.33
CA ILE A 140 -0.25 1.40 5.51
C ILE A 140 -0.44 2.69 4.71
N ASN A 141 -0.99 3.69 5.38
CA ASN A 141 -0.92 5.03 4.81
C ASN A 141 0.56 5.42 4.78
N GLN A 142 1.04 5.96 3.66
CA GLN A 142 2.33 6.67 3.62
C GLN A 142 2.26 8.01 4.40
N THR A 143 1.38 8.10 5.39
CA THR A 143 1.33 9.14 6.41
C THR A 143 1.95 8.62 7.70
N ALA A 144 3.22 8.21 7.62
CA ALA A 144 4.06 8.87 8.60
C ALA A 144 3.94 10.37 8.25
N PRO A 145 3.49 11.26 9.15
CA PRO A 145 4.06 12.58 9.09
C PRO A 145 5.57 12.32 9.01
N ILE A 146 6.29 13.06 8.17
CA ILE A 146 7.71 13.24 8.45
C ILE A 146 7.76 14.10 9.73
N SER A 147 7.34 13.51 10.84
CA SER A 147 7.87 13.73 12.16
C SER A 147 8.80 12.54 12.40
N ALA A 148 9.78 12.28 11.53
CA ALA A 148 11.07 12.85 11.86
C ALA A 148 10.93 14.32 12.26
N THR A 149 10.54 14.55 13.52
CA THR A 149 11.14 15.65 14.24
C THR A 149 12.60 15.24 14.25
N LEU A 150 13.32 15.58 13.18
CA LEU A 150 14.67 16.01 13.38
C LEU A 150 14.49 17.06 14.47
N LEU A 151 14.88 16.71 15.68
CA LEU A 151 15.50 17.69 16.53
C LEU A 151 16.73 18.14 15.73
N VAL A 152 16.52 18.92 14.67
CA VAL A 152 17.40 20.03 14.36
C VAL A 152 17.19 20.88 15.59
N GLN A 153 17.98 20.57 16.62
CA GLN A 153 18.21 21.48 17.70
C GLN A 153 18.43 22.81 17.00
N ARG A 154 17.56 23.79 17.29
CA ARG A 154 17.51 25.14 16.72
C ARG A 154 18.76 25.93 17.15
N ARG A 155 19.91 25.33 16.95
CA ARG A 155 21.28 25.70 17.23
C ARG A 155 21.99 25.02 16.06
N PHE A 156 22.03 25.53 14.84
CA PHE A 156 22.41 26.85 14.41
C PHE A 156 21.88 26.99 12.98
N ILE A 157 20.90 27.86 12.72
CA ILE A 157 20.64 28.34 11.37
C ILE A 157 20.80 29.85 11.45
N ASP A 158 22.05 30.29 11.41
CA ASP A 158 22.33 31.66 10.99
C ASP A 158 22.09 31.69 9.48
N ASN A 159 20.87 32.08 9.11
CA ASN A 159 20.38 32.38 7.75
C ASN A 159 21.42 32.21 6.60
N PRO A 160 21.45 31.09 5.87
CA PRO A 160 22.10 31.07 4.57
C PRO A 160 21.03 31.30 3.50
N ILE A 161 20.73 32.57 3.21
CA ILE A 161 19.96 32.91 2.01
C ILE A 161 20.89 32.72 0.81
N PHE A 162 20.78 31.60 0.10
CA PHE A 162 21.48 31.42 -1.16
C PHE A 162 20.77 32.20 -2.27
N ARG A 163 21.43 33.21 -2.82
CA ARG A 163 20.96 33.99 -3.97
C ARG A 163 21.68 33.51 -5.23
N TRP A 164 20.93 32.93 -6.17
CA TRP A 164 21.44 32.57 -7.49
C TRP A 164 21.05 33.63 -8.52
N GLU A 165 22.05 34.27 -9.13
CA GLU A 165 21.85 35.25 -10.20
C GLU A 165 22.15 34.61 -11.55
N ILE A 166 21.16 34.60 -12.45
CA ILE A 166 21.29 34.03 -13.79
C ILE A 166 21.50 35.16 -14.78
N LYS A 167 22.73 35.32 -15.26
CA LYS A 167 23.06 36.27 -16.32
C LYS A 167 22.56 35.73 -17.66
N GLU A 168 22.02 36.63 -18.49
CA GLU A 168 21.55 36.32 -19.86
C GLU A 168 20.46 35.23 -19.93
N PHE A 169 19.44 35.32 -19.07
CA PHE A 169 18.32 34.37 -18.95
C PHE A 169 17.71 33.90 -20.29
N PHE A 170 17.66 34.80 -21.28
CA PHE A 170 17.12 34.54 -22.62
C PHE A 170 17.91 33.49 -23.42
N LYS A 171 19.20 33.25 -23.14
CA LYS A 171 19.99 32.21 -23.81
C LYS A 171 19.71 30.80 -23.28
N ILE A 172 19.09 30.69 -22.09
CA ILE A 172 18.83 29.41 -21.41
C ILE A 172 17.50 28.77 -21.88
N THR A 173 16.65 29.51 -22.59
CA THR A 173 15.36 29.00 -23.11
C THR A 173 15.52 27.87 -24.13
N ASN A 174 16.69 27.74 -24.77
CA ASN A 174 16.98 26.71 -25.77
C ASN A 174 17.72 25.47 -25.24
N LYS A 175 18.06 25.40 -23.95
CA LYS A 175 18.70 24.21 -23.34
C LYS A 175 17.69 23.42 -22.52
N TYR A 176 17.73 22.09 -22.64
CA TYR A 176 16.82 21.20 -21.91
C TYR A 176 17.03 21.25 -20.40
N GLU A 177 18.26 21.52 -19.93
CA GLU A 177 18.63 21.60 -18.51
C GLU A 177 19.72 22.66 -18.26
N HIS A 178 19.65 23.35 -17.12
CA HIS A 178 20.67 24.33 -16.68
C HIS A 178 20.81 24.31 -15.16
N ASN A 179 22.05 24.18 -14.67
CA ASN A 179 22.36 23.98 -13.25
C ASN A 179 23.03 25.22 -12.65
N SER A 180 22.78 25.47 -11.37
CA SER A 180 23.52 26.45 -10.57
C SER A 180 24.88 25.89 -10.16
N GLN A 181 25.68 26.76 -9.54
CA GLN A 181 26.85 26.35 -8.77
C GLN A 181 26.40 25.50 -7.56
N VAL A 182 27.28 24.62 -7.10
CA VAL A 182 27.07 23.87 -5.85
C VAL A 182 27.31 24.81 -4.67
N PHE A 183 26.45 24.77 -3.66
CA PHE A 183 26.57 25.55 -2.44
C PHE A 183 26.34 24.67 -1.21
N PHE A 184 26.93 25.07 -0.07
CA PHE A 184 26.84 24.32 1.18
C PHE A 184 25.83 24.97 2.12
N SER A 185 24.94 24.16 2.69
CA SER A 185 24.04 24.59 3.76
C SER A 185 23.75 23.43 4.70
N GLY A 186 23.98 23.64 6.00
CA GLY A 186 23.78 22.61 7.03
C GLY A 186 24.66 21.37 6.85
N ALA A 187 25.92 21.55 6.44
CA ALA A 187 26.88 20.48 6.10
C ALA A 187 26.49 19.59 4.90
N ILE A 188 25.53 20.03 4.08
CA ILE A 188 25.10 19.32 2.87
C ILE A 188 25.41 20.18 1.64
N GLU A 189 25.86 19.53 0.56
CA GLU A 189 26.03 20.11 -0.76
C GLU A 189 24.71 20.15 -1.53
N TRP A 190 24.39 21.31 -2.11
CA TRP A 190 23.17 21.59 -2.84
C TRP A 190 23.46 22.20 -4.20
N TYR A 191 22.63 21.92 -5.19
CA TYR A 191 22.57 22.69 -6.43
C TYR A 191 21.12 22.82 -6.92
N ALA A 192 20.82 23.92 -7.59
CA ALA A 192 19.54 24.15 -8.24
C ALA A 192 19.65 23.81 -9.72
N PHE A 193 18.56 23.31 -10.34
CA PHE A 193 18.51 23.16 -11.78
C PHE A 193 17.13 23.46 -12.38
N LYS A 194 17.17 23.91 -13.63
CA LYS A 194 16.03 24.20 -14.49
C LYS A 194 15.75 23.00 -15.39
N TYR A 195 14.48 22.66 -15.59
CA TYR A 195 14.11 21.65 -16.60
C TYR A 195 12.77 22.00 -17.27
N ARG A 196 12.58 21.48 -18.49
CA ARG A 196 11.33 21.62 -19.25
C ARG A 196 10.53 20.32 -19.19
N SER A 197 9.27 20.37 -18.75
CA SER A 197 8.39 19.20 -18.77
C SER A 197 7.83 18.98 -20.18
N LYS A 198 7.91 17.74 -20.70
CA LYS A 198 7.43 17.38 -22.05
C LYS A 198 5.93 17.62 -22.28
N ARG A 199 5.14 17.82 -21.21
CA ARG A 199 3.68 18.00 -21.27
C ARG A 199 3.21 19.40 -20.84
N ALA A 200 4.11 20.34 -20.53
CA ALA A 200 3.72 21.68 -20.06
C ALA A 200 4.51 22.78 -20.76
N THR A 201 3.81 23.84 -21.17
CA THR A 201 4.37 25.12 -21.66
C THR A 201 5.05 25.93 -20.55
N LYS A 202 5.00 25.49 -19.30
CA LYS A 202 5.56 26.19 -18.12
C LYS A 202 6.94 25.66 -17.74
N GLN A 203 7.88 26.58 -17.51
CA GLN A 203 9.22 26.28 -17.00
C GLN A 203 9.15 25.94 -15.50
N ARG A 204 9.93 24.93 -15.06
CA ARG A 204 9.98 24.48 -13.64
C ARG A 204 11.42 24.39 -13.15
N TRP A 205 11.58 24.49 -11.83
CA TRP A 205 12.87 24.51 -11.13
C TRP A 205 12.86 23.50 -9.99
N LYS A 206 14.02 22.91 -9.68
CA LYS A 206 14.22 21.98 -8.56
C LYS A 206 15.55 22.29 -7.86
N ILE A 207 15.62 22.01 -6.57
CA ILE A 207 16.86 22.04 -5.78
C ILE A 207 17.14 20.60 -5.31
N VAL A 208 18.37 20.13 -5.50
CA VAL A 208 18.80 18.78 -5.17
C VAL A 208 20.04 18.82 -4.30
N GLY A 209 20.05 18.01 -3.25
CA GLY A 209 21.22 17.74 -2.42
C GLY A 209 21.70 16.30 -2.59
N ASN A 210 22.97 16.03 -2.25
CA ASN A 210 23.62 14.72 -2.43
C ASN A 210 23.13 13.59 -1.50
N LEU A 211 22.03 13.79 -0.77
CA LEU A 211 21.26 12.73 -0.11
C LEU A 211 19.87 12.74 -0.74
N ILE A 212 19.47 11.59 -1.31
CA ILE A 212 18.26 11.33 -2.10
C ILE A 212 17.02 11.99 -1.46
N ASN A 213 16.78 13.26 -1.76
CA ASN A 213 15.63 14.04 -1.31
C ASN A 213 15.46 15.22 -2.28
N VAL A 214 14.39 15.19 -3.08
CA VAL A 214 14.00 16.31 -3.94
C VAL A 214 13.13 17.25 -3.13
N ILE A 215 13.64 18.41 -2.72
CA ILE A 215 12.83 19.48 -2.13
C ILE A 215 12.31 20.33 -3.29
N VAL A 216 10.98 20.39 -3.47
CA VAL A 216 10.35 21.41 -4.33
C VAL A 216 10.30 22.71 -3.53
N ALA A 217 11.35 23.53 -3.63
CA ALA A 217 11.35 24.85 -3.04
C ALA A 217 10.51 25.81 -3.90
N LYS A 218 9.73 26.68 -3.24
CA LYS A 218 9.05 27.80 -3.89
C LYS A 218 10.10 28.87 -4.21
N VAL A 219 10.62 28.85 -5.42
CA VAL A 219 11.57 29.86 -5.91
C VAL A 219 10.78 31.15 -6.19
N MET A 220 11.02 32.20 -5.40
CA MET A 220 10.60 33.55 -5.76
C MET A 220 11.55 34.09 -6.81
N VAL A 221 11.07 34.21 -8.05
CA VAL A 221 11.79 34.87 -9.14
C VAL A 221 11.47 36.35 -9.07
N GLY A 222 12.43 37.15 -8.60
CA GLY A 222 12.42 38.60 -8.80
C GLY A 222 13.05 38.91 -10.15
N VAL A 223 12.31 39.60 -11.02
CA VAL A 223 12.88 40.25 -12.20
C VAL A 223 13.42 41.59 -11.71
N VAL A 224 14.70 41.87 -11.96
CA VAL A 224 15.23 43.24 -11.98
C VAL A 224 15.22 43.69 -13.42
#